data_AF-A0A327HKZ7-F1
#
_entry.id   AF-A0A327HKZ7-F1
#
_cell.length_a   1.000
_cell.length_b   1.000
_cell.length_c   1.000
_cell.angle_alpha   90.00
_cell.angle_beta   90.00
_cell.angle_gamma   90.00
#
_symmetry.space_group_name_H-M   'P 1'
#
loop_
_entity.id
_entity.type
_entity.pdbx_description
1 polymer ?
#
loop_
_entity_poly.entity_id
_entity_poly.type
_entity_poly.pdbx_seq_one_letter_code
_entity_poly.pdbx_strand_id
1 'polypeptide(L)'
;MRIVPITILITAMLVISPLAIADENEDIPTNAANTGVHDSLVAALAQAELVATLEGEGPFTVFAPTDQAFTDAGIDLDALDNEDGKATLTDILTYHVYVGSVASNEVTDGMTAKMYNGDDVTFTVTDGVVKVGDATVTTADVMASNGIIHVIDKVLMPPAEDANNEVDDTNDSTAKDTSECDVIIGIDSTPAAMGMAYDKTNVNIMVGDTVCWIWEDESMAHNVAQVDSATSTTRKSNGVYSGESETTVDFRYTFTEDETFYYVCEPHVDQDMRGVITVGIGTVETPDKSNDAPGFGLAITMSALLLGLMFNSRRQDME
;
A
#
# COMPACT_ATOMS: atom_id res chain seq x y z
N MET A 1 -6.79 -14.35 -76.00
CA MET A 1 -5.86 -13.21 -75.87
C MET A 1 -6.40 -12.30 -74.77
N ARG A 2 -5.63 -12.12 -73.68
CA ARG A 2 -5.63 -10.92 -72.79
C ARG A 2 -6.91 -10.69 -71.93
N ILE A 3 -6.89 -10.28 -70.65
CA ILE A 3 -5.92 -9.84 -69.63
C ILE A 3 -6.59 -10.16 -68.26
N VAL A 4 -5.80 -10.56 -67.27
CA VAL A 4 -6.24 -10.74 -65.86
C VAL A 4 -6.21 -9.37 -65.14
N PRO A 5 -7.25 -8.97 -64.39
CA PRO A 5 -7.10 -7.95 -63.37
C PRO A 5 -6.72 -8.60 -62.03
N ILE A 6 -5.52 -8.27 -61.55
CA ILE A 6 -5.04 -8.57 -60.21
C ILE A 6 -5.74 -7.61 -59.26
N THR A 7 -6.70 -8.12 -58.48
CA THR A 7 -7.30 -7.38 -57.38
C THR A 7 -6.37 -7.51 -56.18
N ILE A 8 -5.55 -6.49 -55.95
CA ILE A 8 -4.87 -6.26 -54.67
C ILE A 8 -5.97 -5.79 -53.71
N LEU A 9 -6.39 -6.65 -52.78
CA LEU A 9 -7.16 -6.21 -51.62
C LEU A 9 -6.34 -6.49 -50.36
N ILE A 10 -6.01 -5.37 -49.74
CA ILE A 10 -5.18 -5.14 -48.56
C ILE A 10 -5.49 -6.13 -47.43
N THR A 11 -4.50 -6.97 -47.10
CA THR A 11 -4.40 -7.61 -45.79
C THR A 11 -4.09 -6.53 -44.76
N ALA A 12 -5.10 -6.06 -44.05
CA ALA A 12 -4.88 -5.35 -42.80
C ALA A 12 -4.49 -6.38 -41.71
N MET A 13 -3.20 -6.69 -41.63
CA MET A 13 -2.48 -6.74 -40.34
C MET A 13 -2.82 -5.42 -39.62
N LEU A 14 -3.17 -5.32 -38.34
CA LEU A 14 -2.74 -6.04 -37.16
C LEU A 14 -3.78 -5.65 -36.09
N VAL A 15 -4.59 -6.58 -35.58
CA VAL A 15 -5.22 -6.32 -34.28
C VAL A 15 -4.13 -6.52 -33.24
N ILE A 16 -3.50 -5.43 -32.81
CA ILE A 16 -2.68 -5.46 -31.59
C ILE A 16 -3.69 -5.48 -30.44
N SER A 17 -3.85 -6.63 -29.81
CA SER A 17 -4.29 -6.72 -28.42
C SER A 17 -3.24 -7.55 -27.70
N PRO A 18 -2.90 -7.30 -26.43
CA PRO A 18 -3.39 -6.28 -25.48
C PRO A 18 -2.27 -5.26 -25.19
N LEU A 19 -2.34 -4.51 -24.08
CA LEU A 19 -1.14 -4.08 -23.34
C LEU A 19 -0.03 -5.12 -23.52
N ALA A 20 1.09 -4.74 -24.14
CA ALA A 20 2.15 -5.67 -24.41
C ALA A 20 2.86 -6.03 -23.09
N ILE A 21 2.43 -7.18 -22.55
CA ILE A 21 3.12 -8.05 -21.61
C ILE A 21 3.37 -7.42 -20.24
N ALA A 22 2.32 -7.33 -19.42
CA ALA A 22 2.57 -7.46 -18.00
C ALA A 22 3.11 -8.88 -17.73
N ASP A 23 4.22 -8.97 -17.00
CA ASP A 23 4.82 -10.21 -16.53
C ASP A 23 4.38 -10.44 -15.08
N GLU A 24 3.71 -11.58 -14.83
CA GLU A 24 3.28 -11.96 -13.48
C GLU A 24 4.45 -12.19 -12.51
N ASN A 25 5.70 -12.25 -13.02
CA ASN A 25 6.91 -12.36 -12.22
C ASN A 25 7.59 -11.01 -11.96
N GLU A 26 7.13 -9.93 -12.59
CA GLU A 26 7.59 -8.56 -12.32
C GLU A 26 6.68 -7.89 -11.29
N ASP A 27 7.23 -7.00 -10.46
CA ASP A 27 6.45 -6.19 -9.52
C ASP A 27 5.56 -5.16 -10.25
N ILE A 28 4.66 -4.53 -9.50
CA ILE A 28 3.69 -3.57 -10.05
C ILE A 28 4.38 -2.36 -10.71
N PRO A 29 5.34 -1.64 -10.07
CA PRO A 29 6.04 -0.52 -10.72
C PRO A 29 6.76 -0.91 -12.01
N THR A 30 7.46 -2.05 -12.02
CA THR A 30 8.17 -2.56 -13.20
C THR A 30 7.18 -2.87 -14.33
N ASN A 31 6.08 -3.55 -14.03
CA ASN A 31 5.03 -3.81 -14.99
C ASN A 31 4.46 -2.50 -15.58
N ALA A 32 4.12 -1.53 -14.72
CA ALA A 32 3.59 -0.24 -15.18
C ALA A 32 4.56 0.48 -16.14
N ALA A 33 5.85 0.52 -15.80
CA ALA A 33 6.89 1.13 -16.64
C ALA A 33 7.06 0.45 -18.01
N ASN A 34 6.76 -0.84 -18.11
CA ASN A 34 6.90 -1.60 -19.36
C ASN A 34 5.69 -1.45 -20.31
N THR A 35 4.59 -0.83 -19.88
CA THR A 35 3.37 -0.71 -20.70
C THR A 35 3.40 0.42 -21.74
N GLY A 36 4.18 1.48 -21.49
CA GLY A 36 4.20 2.70 -22.32
C GLY A 36 2.89 3.50 -22.35
N VAL A 37 1.96 3.24 -21.42
CA VAL A 37 0.71 4.00 -21.24
C VAL A 37 0.50 4.46 -19.78
N HIS A 38 1.52 4.28 -18.95
CA HIS A 38 1.56 4.65 -17.53
C HIS A 38 2.80 5.48 -17.21
N ASP A 39 3.38 6.18 -18.20
CA ASP A 39 4.61 6.97 -18.02
C ASP A 39 4.42 8.05 -16.94
N SER A 40 3.23 8.68 -16.92
CA SER A 40 2.82 9.70 -15.94
C SER A 40 2.65 9.11 -14.54
N LEU A 41 2.08 7.90 -14.45
CA LEU A 41 1.95 7.18 -13.18
C LEU A 41 3.32 6.85 -12.58
N VAL A 42 4.23 6.33 -13.40
CA VAL A 42 5.60 5.97 -12.97
C VAL A 42 6.37 7.22 -12.54
N ALA A 43 6.26 8.32 -13.27
CA ALA A 43 6.86 9.59 -12.87
C ALA A 43 6.28 10.11 -11.54
N ALA A 44 4.96 10.03 -11.37
CA ALA A 44 4.30 10.45 -10.13
C ALA A 44 4.74 9.59 -8.92
N LEU A 45 4.80 8.26 -9.08
CA LEU A 45 5.29 7.35 -8.05
C LEU A 45 6.74 7.65 -7.65
N ALA A 46 7.60 7.98 -8.60
CA ALA A 46 8.98 8.37 -8.32
C ALA A 46 9.06 9.70 -7.57
N GLN A 47 8.26 10.70 -7.95
CA GLN A 47 8.21 12.01 -7.29
C GLN A 47 7.65 11.94 -5.86
N ALA A 48 6.68 11.07 -5.63
CA ALA A 48 6.09 10.78 -4.32
C ALA A 48 6.89 9.76 -3.49
N GLU A 49 8.02 9.27 -4.01
CA GLU A 49 8.88 8.27 -3.35
C GLU A 49 8.17 6.94 -2.99
N LEU A 50 7.08 6.60 -3.70
CA LEU A 50 6.26 5.41 -3.46
C LEU A 50 6.71 4.16 -4.23
N VAL A 51 7.74 4.26 -5.09
CA VAL A 51 8.22 3.12 -5.89
C VAL A 51 8.63 1.96 -4.99
N ALA A 52 9.45 2.22 -3.97
CA ALA A 52 9.91 1.17 -3.04
C ALA A 52 8.75 0.54 -2.26
N THR A 53 7.72 1.33 -1.90
CA THR A 53 6.51 0.83 -1.25
C THR A 53 5.77 -0.17 -2.13
N LEU A 54 5.61 0.15 -3.42
CA LEU A 54 4.91 -0.71 -4.38
C LEU A 54 5.77 -1.84 -4.98
N GLU A 55 7.09 -1.83 -4.74
CA GLU A 55 7.98 -2.98 -4.98
C GLU A 55 7.94 -4.00 -3.82
N GLY A 56 7.33 -3.63 -2.67
CA GLY A 56 7.27 -4.45 -1.47
C GLY A 56 6.53 -5.79 -1.64
N GLU A 57 6.68 -6.67 -0.66
CA GLU A 57 5.95 -7.95 -0.59
C GLU A 57 4.46 -7.66 -0.35
N GLY A 58 3.66 -7.63 -1.43
CA GLY A 58 2.21 -7.41 -1.38
C GLY A 58 1.43 -8.56 -0.70
N PRO A 59 0.16 -8.83 -1.09
CA PRO A 59 -0.45 -8.41 -2.33
C PRO A 59 -1.00 -6.98 -2.29
N PHE A 60 -0.75 -6.22 -3.33
CA PHE A 60 -1.44 -4.96 -3.59
C PHE A 60 -2.46 -5.13 -4.72
N THR A 61 -3.54 -4.36 -4.69
CA THR A 61 -4.39 -4.15 -5.85
C THR A 61 -4.29 -2.68 -6.24
N VAL A 62 -3.68 -2.40 -7.39
CA VAL A 62 -3.43 -1.05 -7.87
C VAL A 62 -4.37 -0.72 -9.02
N PHE A 63 -5.16 0.34 -8.85
CA PHE A 63 -5.97 0.89 -9.91
C PHE A 63 -5.12 1.89 -10.68
N ALA A 64 -4.52 1.46 -11.80
CA ALA A 64 -3.53 2.24 -12.53
C ALA A 64 -4.20 3.15 -13.59
N PRO A 65 -4.22 4.48 -13.42
CA PRO A 65 -4.74 5.39 -14.43
C PRO A 65 -3.77 5.52 -15.62
N THR A 66 -4.32 5.53 -16.82
CA THR A 66 -3.53 5.76 -18.05
C THR A 66 -2.97 7.18 -18.14
N ASP A 67 -1.98 7.41 -19.00
CA ASP A 67 -1.47 8.77 -19.29
C ASP A 67 -2.55 9.74 -19.76
N GLN A 68 -3.56 9.24 -20.48
CA GLN A 68 -4.71 10.06 -20.88
C GLN A 68 -5.55 10.46 -19.67
N ALA A 69 -5.71 9.57 -18.68
CA ALA A 69 -6.42 9.87 -17.45
C ALA A 69 -5.72 10.97 -16.63
N PHE A 70 -4.39 10.94 -16.53
CA PHE A 70 -3.61 12.02 -15.92
C PHE A 70 -3.79 13.35 -16.66
N THR A 71 -3.75 13.31 -17.99
CA THR A 71 -3.96 14.49 -18.85
C THR A 71 -5.36 15.08 -18.63
N ASP A 72 -6.39 14.23 -18.61
CA ASP A 72 -7.79 14.65 -18.43
C ASP A 72 -8.07 15.17 -17.02
N ALA A 73 -7.35 14.67 -16.01
CA ALA A 73 -7.39 15.17 -14.63
C ALA A 73 -6.69 16.54 -14.47
N GLY A 74 -5.85 16.94 -15.44
CA GLY A 74 -5.11 18.20 -15.39
C GLY A 74 -4.01 18.21 -14.33
N ILE A 75 -3.49 17.04 -13.94
CA ILE A 75 -2.38 16.92 -13.00
C ILE A 75 -1.08 17.36 -13.69
N ASP A 76 -0.45 18.38 -13.14
CA ASP A 76 0.85 18.88 -13.57
C ASP A 76 1.89 18.52 -12.50
N LEU A 77 2.71 17.51 -12.79
CA LEU A 77 3.71 17.01 -11.85
C LEU A 77 4.78 18.05 -11.52
N ASP A 78 5.15 18.92 -12.48
CA ASP A 78 6.11 20.00 -12.26
C ASP A 78 5.54 21.05 -11.28
N ALA A 79 4.22 21.32 -11.37
CA ALA A 79 3.53 22.21 -10.43
C ALA A 79 3.43 21.61 -9.01
N LEU A 80 3.48 20.29 -8.90
CA LEU A 80 3.43 19.54 -7.64
C LEU A 80 4.83 19.22 -7.07
N ASP A 81 5.92 19.64 -7.71
CA ASP A 81 7.30 19.42 -7.20
C ASP A 81 7.68 20.43 -6.11
N ASN A 82 6.87 20.44 -5.05
CA ASN A 82 7.09 21.14 -3.79
C ASN A 82 6.52 20.28 -2.65
N GLU A 83 6.73 20.69 -1.40
CA GLU A 83 6.37 19.90 -0.22
C GLU A 83 4.87 19.58 -0.17
N ASP A 84 4.02 20.60 -0.21
CA ASP A 84 2.54 20.45 -0.20
C ASP A 84 2.04 19.67 -1.43
N GLY A 85 2.65 19.94 -2.59
CA GLY A 85 2.34 19.26 -3.84
C GLY A 85 2.68 17.76 -3.80
N LYS A 86 3.80 17.39 -3.18
CA LYS A 86 4.18 15.99 -2.96
C LYS A 86 3.27 15.31 -1.97
N ALA A 87 2.91 15.96 -0.86
CA ALA A 87 1.92 15.42 0.08
C ALA A 87 0.58 15.15 -0.60
N THR A 88 0.10 16.10 -1.40
CA THR A 88 -1.12 15.95 -2.22
C THR A 88 -0.99 14.79 -3.21
N LEU A 89 0.15 14.68 -3.88
CA LEU A 89 0.40 13.62 -4.85
C LEU A 89 0.46 12.25 -4.18
N THR A 90 1.09 12.14 -3.02
CA THR A 90 1.15 10.90 -2.23
C THR A 90 -0.24 10.45 -1.81
N ASP A 91 -1.09 11.36 -1.31
CA ASP A 91 -2.47 11.05 -0.95
C ASP A 91 -3.28 10.54 -2.15
N ILE A 92 -3.21 11.25 -3.28
CA ILE A 92 -3.86 10.83 -4.53
C ILE A 92 -3.37 9.43 -4.95
N LEU A 93 -2.05 9.19 -4.99
CA LEU A 93 -1.50 7.93 -5.46
C LEU A 93 -1.83 6.77 -4.52
N THR A 94 -1.82 7.00 -3.21
CA THR A 94 -2.19 5.97 -2.22
C THR A 94 -3.69 5.68 -2.21
N TYR A 95 -4.54 6.60 -2.63
CA TYR A 95 -5.97 6.34 -2.89
C TYR A 95 -6.21 5.40 -4.10
N HIS A 96 -5.19 5.12 -4.92
CA HIS A 96 -5.26 4.11 -5.99
C HIS A 96 -4.79 2.72 -5.55
N VAL A 97 -4.31 2.57 -4.32
CA VAL A 97 -3.70 1.33 -3.82
C VAL A 97 -4.61 0.72 -2.77
N TYR A 98 -4.96 -0.54 -2.95
CA TYR A 98 -5.59 -1.37 -1.92
C TYR A 98 -4.60 -2.40 -1.39
N VAL A 99 -4.53 -2.57 -0.07
CA VAL A 99 -3.72 -3.62 0.55
C VAL A 99 -4.53 -4.91 0.58
N GLY A 100 -4.18 -5.84 -0.29
CA GLY A 100 -4.91 -7.07 -0.53
C GLY A 100 -5.03 -7.37 -2.03
N SER A 101 -5.56 -8.55 -2.33
CA SER A 101 -5.84 -8.99 -3.70
C SER A 101 -7.35 -8.95 -3.93
N VAL A 102 -7.79 -8.12 -4.88
CA VAL A 102 -9.19 -8.05 -5.32
C VAL A 102 -9.22 -8.29 -6.82
N ALA A 103 -9.60 -9.49 -7.22
CA ALA A 103 -9.85 -9.82 -8.62
C ALA A 103 -11.21 -9.26 -9.07
N SER A 104 -11.35 -9.02 -10.37
CA SER A 104 -12.56 -8.41 -10.94
C SER A 104 -13.83 -9.21 -10.71
N ASN A 105 -13.72 -10.53 -10.57
CA ASN A 105 -14.82 -11.45 -10.29
C ASN A 105 -15.27 -11.47 -8.82
N GLU A 106 -14.49 -10.88 -7.92
CA GLU A 106 -14.81 -10.71 -6.50
C GLU A 106 -15.55 -9.40 -6.23
N VAL A 107 -15.49 -8.45 -7.18
CA VAL A 107 -16.16 -7.16 -7.09
C VAL A 107 -17.66 -7.31 -7.33
N THR A 108 -18.45 -6.88 -6.35
CA THR A 108 -19.92 -6.80 -6.45
C THR A 108 -20.40 -5.35 -6.44
N ASP A 109 -21.56 -5.09 -7.04
CA ASP A 109 -22.18 -3.77 -7.04
C ASP A 109 -22.40 -3.25 -5.60
N GLY A 110 -21.95 -2.03 -5.32
CA GLY A 110 -22.05 -1.41 -4.00
C GLY A 110 -21.01 -1.89 -2.98
N MET A 111 -20.04 -2.72 -3.39
CA MET A 111 -18.89 -3.06 -2.54
C MET A 111 -18.10 -1.80 -2.22
N THR A 112 -17.61 -1.70 -0.97
CA THR A 112 -16.66 -0.65 -0.56
C THR A 112 -15.33 -1.28 -0.18
N ALA A 113 -14.23 -0.58 -0.44
CA ALA A 113 -12.91 -0.96 0.04
C ALA A 113 -12.19 0.26 0.61
N LYS A 114 -11.44 0.02 1.70
CA LYS A 114 -10.57 1.02 2.30
C LYS A 114 -9.22 1.03 1.58
N MET A 115 -8.86 2.16 0.99
CA MET A 115 -7.63 2.36 0.23
C MET A 115 -6.44 2.60 1.18
N TYR A 116 -5.22 2.62 0.63
CA TYR A 116 -3.98 2.75 1.39
C TYR A 116 -3.89 4.08 2.13
N ASN A 117 -4.47 5.15 1.60
CA ASN A 117 -4.55 6.45 2.27
C ASN A 117 -5.54 6.47 3.45
N GLY A 118 -6.37 5.42 3.60
CA GLY A 118 -7.37 5.28 4.67
C GLY A 118 -8.81 5.59 4.25
N ASP A 119 -9.01 6.23 3.10
CA ASP A 119 -10.33 6.57 2.57
C ASP A 119 -11.03 5.37 1.95
N ASP A 120 -12.36 5.41 1.95
CA ASP A 120 -13.17 4.38 1.30
C ASP A 120 -13.44 4.74 -0.17
N VAL A 121 -13.38 3.72 -1.03
CA VAL A 121 -13.84 3.79 -2.42
C VAL A 121 -15.01 2.83 -2.62
N THR A 122 -15.98 3.23 -3.44
CA THR A 122 -17.14 2.39 -3.79
C THR A 122 -16.98 1.82 -5.20
N PHE A 123 -17.28 0.54 -5.34
CA PHE A 123 -17.36 -0.15 -6.63
C PHE A 123 -18.80 -0.19 -7.15
N THR A 124 -18.96 0.06 -8.44
CA THR A 124 -20.24 -0.06 -9.15
C THR A 124 -20.10 -1.09 -10.26
N VAL A 125 -21.05 -2.03 -10.35
CA VAL A 125 -21.07 -3.04 -11.41
C VAL A 125 -22.38 -2.92 -12.18
N THR A 126 -22.32 -2.40 -13.40
CA THR A 126 -23.50 -2.19 -14.25
C THR A 126 -23.25 -2.80 -15.63
N ASP A 127 -24.15 -3.67 -16.10
CA ASP A 127 -24.06 -4.33 -17.41
C ASP A 127 -22.71 -5.03 -17.69
N GLY A 128 -22.07 -5.56 -16.64
CA GLY A 128 -20.77 -6.22 -16.73
C GLY A 128 -19.57 -5.26 -16.81
N VAL A 129 -19.80 -3.96 -16.66
CA VAL A 129 -18.74 -2.94 -16.56
C VAL A 129 -18.50 -2.64 -15.08
N VAL A 130 -17.24 -2.75 -14.65
CA VAL A 130 -16.80 -2.41 -13.30
C VAL A 130 -16.30 -0.97 -13.26
N LYS A 131 -16.73 -0.22 -12.26
CA LYS A 131 -16.19 1.09 -11.91
C LYS A 131 -15.70 1.09 -10.47
N VAL A 132 -14.63 1.85 -10.25
CA VAL A 132 -14.08 2.19 -8.94
C VAL A 132 -14.21 3.70 -8.79
N GLY A 133 -15.04 4.16 -7.84
CA GLY A 133 -15.53 5.54 -7.84
C GLY A 133 -16.17 5.91 -9.18
N ASP A 134 -15.67 6.99 -9.79
CA ASP A 134 -16.12 7.47 -11.11
C ASP A 134 -15.28 6.94 -12.30
N ALA A 135 -14.24 6.15 -12.02
CA ALA A 135 -13.33 5.60 -13.02
C ALA A 135 -13.80 4.24 -13.51
N THR A 136 -13.78 4.03 -14.82
CA THR A 136 -14.11 2.75 -15.46
C THR A 136 -12.86 1.89 -15.53
N VAL A 137 -12.97 0.63 -15.09
CA VAL A 137 -11.91 -0.37 -15.30
C VAL A 137 -11.93 -0.77 -16.78
N THR A 138 -10.88 -0.41 -17.50
CA THR A 138 -10.73 -0.66 -18.95
C THR A 138 -10.01 -1.96 -19.24
N THR A 139 -9.08 -2.36 -18.36
CA THR A 139 -8.41 -3.67 -18.38
C THR A 139 -8.34 -4.16 -16.94
N ALA A 140 -8.89 -5.33 -16.67
CA ALA A 140 -8.89 -5.91 -15.32
C ALA A 140 -7.91 -7.09 -15.24
N ASP A 141 -7.56 -7.44 -14.00
CA ASP A 141 -6.83 -8.67 -13.65
C ASP A 141 -5.46 -8.80 -14.33
N VAL A 142 -4.70 -7.71 -14.39
CA VAL A 142 -3.31 -7.73 -14.85
C VAL A 142 -2.44 -8.20 -13.69
N MET A 143 -1.99 -9.45 -13.74
CA MET A 143 -1.24 -10.07 -12.64
C MET A 143 0.20 -9.53 -12.56
N ALA A 144 0.67 -9.30 -11.34
CA ALA A 144 2.05 -8.94 -11.00
C ALA A 144 2.54 -9.84 -9.86
N SER A 145 3.86 -9.88 -9.63
CA SER A 145 4.47 -10.76 -8.62
C SER A 145 4.04 -10.45 -7.20
N ASN A 146 3.68 -9.19 -6.95
CA ASN A 146 3.25 -8.68 -5.66
C ASN A 146 1.82 -8.12 -5.69
N GLY A 147 0.98 -8.53 -6.65
CA GLY A 147 -0.42 -8.10 -6.67
C GLY A 147 -1.17 -8.17 -7.99
N ILE A 148 -2.18 -7.32 -8.10
CA ILE A 148 -3.06 -7.18 -9.28
C ILE A 148 -3.09 -5.70 -9.70
N ILE A 149 -3.04 -5.46 -11.00
CA ILE A 149 -3.25 -4.13 -11.59
C ILE A 149 -4.60 -4.13 -12.32
N HIS A 150 -5.40 -3.10 -12.07
CA HIS A 150 -6.61 -2.78 -12.85
C HIS A 150 -6.41 -1.44 -13.53
N VAL A 151 -6.40 -1.40 -14.86
CA VAL A 151 -6.21 -0.16 -15.62
C VAL A 151 -7.51 0.63 -15.66
N ILE A 152 -7.45 1.90 -15.30
CA ILE A 152 -8.63 2.79 -15.22
C ILE A 152 -8.53 3.99 -16.17
N ASP A 153 -9.69 4.52 -16.58
CA ASP A 153 -9.79 5.65 -17.52
C ASP A 153 -9.77 7.04 -16.87
N LYS A 154 -9.70 7.12 -15.53
CA LYS A 154 -9.65 8.38 -14.77
C LYS A 154 -8.76 8.24 -13.54
N VAL A 155 -8.15 9.34 -13.11
CA VAL A 155 -7.51 9.43 -11.80
C VAL A 155 -8.59 9.46 -10.72
N LEU A 156 -8.44 8.61 -9.71
CA LEU A 156 -9.23 8.64 -8.48
C LEU A 156 -8.78 9.83 -7.63
N MET A 157 -9.71 10.72 -7.32
CA MET A 157 -9.47 11.81 -6.40
C MET A 157 -9.97 11.37 -5.02
N PRO A 158 -9.12 11.42 -3.97
CA PRO A 158 -9.57 11.26 -2.60
C PRO A 158 -10.78 12.16 -2.33
N PRO A 159 -11.75 11.73 -1.51
CA PRO A 159 -12.77 12.64 -1.01
C PRO A 159 -12.07 13.86 -0.41
N ALA A 160 -12.62 15.05 -0.65
CA ALA A 160 -12.09 16.24 0.01
C ALA A 160 -12.18 15.99 1.52
N GLU A 161 -11.03 15.86 2.18
CA GLU A 161 -10.91 15.99 3.63
C GLU A 161 -11.81 17.17 4.00
N ASP A 162 -12.82 16.95 4.85
CA ASP A 162 -13.66 18.04 5.30
C ASP A 162 -12.71 19.09 5.88
N ALA A 163 -12.54 20.20 5.15
CA ALA A 163 -11.66 21.33 5.48
C ALA A 163 -12.11 22.10 6.74
N ASN A 164 -12.81 21.42 7.64
CA ASN A 164 -13.11 21.85 8.99
C ASN A 164 -12.07 21.34 10.01
N ASN A 165 -11.02 20.64 9.57
CA ASN A 165 -9.86 20.33 10.40
C ASN A 165 -8.59 21.10 9.99
N GLU A 166 -8.71 22.14 9.16
CA GLU A 166 -7.78 23.28 9.26
C GLU A 166 -8.13 24.03 10.55
N VAL A 167 -7.40 23.73 11.62
CA VAL A 167 -7.38 24.59 12.80
C VAL A 167 -6.80 25.93 12.36
N ASP A 168 -7.66 26.94 12.41
CA ASP A 168 -7.38 28.36 12.29
C ASP A 168 -6.04 28.71 12.96
N ASP A 169 -5.03 28.96 12.14
CA ASP A 169 -3.67 29.36 12.53
C ASP A 169 -3.66 30.83 13.01
N THR A 170 -4.61 31.20 13.88
CA THR A 170 -4.53 32.44 14.65
C THR A 170 -3.73 32.17 15.90
N ASN A 171 -2.48 32.64 15.88
CA ASN A 171 -1.57 32.89 17.01
C ASN A 171 -2.28 33.02 18.38
N ASP A 172 -2.65 31.87 18.93
CA ASP A 172 -3.03 31.63 20.31
C ASP A 172 -1.91 30.77 20.86
N SER A 173 -1.18 31.29 21.85
CA SER A 173 -0.11 30.55 22.51
C SER A 173 -0.63 29.38 23.37
N THR A 174 -1.84 28.90 23.07
CA THR A 174 -2.48 27.71 23.63
C THR A 174 -2.80 26.66 22.56
N ALA A 175 -2.60 26.94 21.26
CA ALA A 175 -2.61 25.92 20.22
C ALA A 175 -1.42 24.97 20.45
N LYS A 176 -1.73 23.68 20.56
CA LYS A 176 -0.77 22.61 20.84
C LYS A 176 0.18 22.50 19.66
N ASP A 177 1.48 22.70 19.90
CA ASP A 177 2.51 22.60 18.87
C ASP A 177 2.59 21.15 18.35
N THR A 178 2.11 20.93 17.13
CA THR A 178 2.12 19.63 16.43
C THR A 178 3.14 19.60 15.29
N SER A 179 4.05 20.56 15.21
CA SER A 179 5.01 20.67 14.11
C SER A 179 6.01 19.50 14.02
N GLU A 180 6.12 18.70 15.08
CA GLU A 180 6.93 17.47 15.11
C GLU A 180 6.13 16.19 14.81
N CYS A 181 4.84 16.30 14.49
CA CYS A 181 3.98 15.16 14.22
C CYS A 181 3.86 14.93 12.71
N ASP A 182 4.33 13.79 12.23
CA ASP A 182 4.14 13.36 10.85
C ASP A 182 2.73 12.79 10.64
N VAL A 183 2.18 12.14 11.68
CA VAL A 183 0.78 11.67 11.72
C VAL A 183 0.16 12.01 13.06
N ILE A 184 -1.06 12.55 13.03
CA ILE A 184 -1.89 12.76 14.22
C ILE A 184 -3.03 11.74 14.21
N ILE A 185 -3.24 11.07 15.34
CA ILE A 185 -4.32 10.10 15.58
C ILE A 185 -5.14 10.60 16.77
N GLY A 186 -6.40 10.92 16.51
CA GLY A 186 -7.38 11.30 17.51
C GLY A 186 -8.36 10.17 17.84
N ILE A 187 -9.49 10.57 18.43
CA ILE A 187 -10.62 9.70 18.70
C ILE A 187 -11.71 9.99 17.65
N ASP A 188 -12.28 8.93 17.06
CA ASP A 188 -13.37 9.06 16.11
C ASP A 188 -14.65 9.48 16.85
N SER A 189 -14.91 10.78 16.82
CA SER A 189 -16.09 11.40 17.43
C SER A 189 -17.33 11.37 16.52
N THR A 190 -17.28 10.69 15.37
CA THR A 190 -18.44 10.57 14.49
C THR A 190 -19.60 9.87 15.21
N PRO A 191 -20.86 10.18 14.87
CA PRO A 191 -22.01 9.49 15.47
C PRO A 191 -22.01 7.97 15.25
N ALA A 192 -21.29 7.49 14.23
CA ALA A 192 -21.16 6.06 13.93
C ALA A 192 -20.18 5.37 14.88
N ALA A 193 -19.02 5.99 15.16
CA ALA A 193 -18.01 5.43 16.06
C ALA A 193 -18.30 5.73 17.53
N MET A 194 -18.99 6.82 17.85
CA MET A 194 -19.35 7.22 19.22
C MET A 194 -18.14 7.29 20.17
N GLY A 195 -16.95 7.65 19.66
CA GLY A 195 -15.70 7.66 20.43
C GLY A 195 -15.08 6.28 20.65
N MET A 196 -15.63 5.21 20.08
CA MET A 196 -15.17 3.83 20.29
C MET A 196 -14.10 3.37 19.30
N ALA A 197 -13.53 4.28 18.53
CA ALA A 197 -12.46 4.02 17.59
C ALA A 197 -11.45 5.16 17.63
N TYR A 198 -10.20 4.87 17.25
CA TYR A 198 -9.30 5.92 16.80
C TYR A 198 -9.79 6.41 15.44
N ASP A 199 -9.61 7.68 15.13
CA ASP A 199 -9.94 8.24 13.81
C ASP A 199 -9.14 7.59 12.68
N LYS A 200 -7.91 7.16 12.97
CA LYS A 200 -7.03 6.38 12.10
C LYS A 200 -6.63 5.08 12.79
N THR A 201 -7.08 3.96 12.21
CA THR A 201 -6.86 2.61 12.76
C THR A 201 -5.83 1.80 11.99
N ASN A 202 -5.50 2.20 10.76
CA ASN A 202 -4.43 1.62 9.95
C ASN A 202 -3.63 2.78 9.37
N VAL A 203 -2.36 2.89 9.75
CA VAL A 203 -1.48 3.99 9.37
C VAL A 203 -0.18 3.39 8.86
N ASN A 204 0.32 3.89 7.73
CA ASN A 204 1.62 3.54 7.20
C ASN A 204 2.53 4.76 7.27
N ILE A 205 3.72 4.61 7.82
CA ILE A 205 4.71 5.69 7.99
C ILE A 205 6.11 5.21 7.60
N MET A 206 7.03 6.15 7.42
CA MET A 206 8.44 5.85 7.19
C MET A 206 9.20 5.69 8.51
N VAL A 207 10.33 4.99 8.44
CA VAL A 207 11.26 4.94 9.58
C VAL A 207 11.82 6.34 9.81
N GLY A 208 11.63 6.86 11.01
CA GLY A 208 11.99 8.22 11.41
C GLY A 208 10.78 9.10 11.72
N ASP A 209 9.58 8.69 11.30
CA ASP A 209 8.35 9.47 11.48
C ASP A 209 7.83 9.39 12.92
N THR A 210 7.19 10.46 13.35
CA THR A 210 6.58 10.64 14.66
C THR A 210 5.06 10.58 14.56
N VAL A 211 4.47 9.62 15.27
CA VAL A 211 3.02 9.53 15.45
C VAL A 211 2.63 10.18 16.76
N CYS A 212 1.65 11.06 16.69
CA CYS A 212 1.09 11.79 17.80
C CYS A 212 -0.36 11.38 18.04
N TRP A 213 -0.61 10.72 19.17
CA TRP A 213 -1.95 10.47 19.67
C TRP A 213 -2.42 11.66 20.49
N ILE A 214 -3.34 12.44 19.94
CA ILE A 214 -3.77 13.71 20.49
C ILE A 214 -5.31 13.78 20.49
N TRP A 215 -5.89 13.98 21.66
CA TRP A 215 -7.30 14.31 21.84
C TRP A 215 -7.49 15.14 23.11
N GLU A 216 -8.58 15.91 23.17
CA GLU A 216 -8.90 16.80 24.29
C GLU A 216 -10.39 16.73 24.63
N ASP A 217 -10.70 16.69 25.92
CA ASP A 217 -12.06 16.73 26.46
C ASP A 217 -13.02 15.67 25.88
N GLU A 218 -12.49 14.48 25.62
CA GLU A 218 -13.27 13.35 25.13
C GLU A 218 -14.36 12.92 26.11
N SER A 219 -15.46 12.41 25.55
CA SER A 219 -16.62 11.99 26.35
C SER A 219 -16.33 10.82 27.29
N MET A 220 -15.25 10.09 27.03
CA MET A 220 -14.74 9.00 27.85
C MET A 220 -13.22 8.91 27.75
N ALA A 221 -12.62 8.12 28.64
CA ALA A 221 -11.16 8.05 28.77
C ALA A 221 -10.55 7.05 27.78
N HIS A 222 -9.46 7.45 27.13
CA HIS A 222 -8.74 6.62 26.15
C HIS A 222 -7.25 6.56 26.48
N ASN A 223 -6.55 5.57 25.93
CA ASN A 223 -5.09 5.46 25.98
C ASN A 223 -4.57 4.71 24.76
N VAL A 224 -3.26 4.61 24.65
CA VAL A 224 -2.53 3.84 23.66
C VAL A 224 -1.65 2.84 24.39
N ALA A 225 -1.87 1.56 24.15
CA ALA A 225 -1.09 0.48 24.74
C ALA A 225 -0.62 -0.48 23.65
N GLN A 226 0.69 -0.58 23.44
CA GLN A 226 1.26 -1.54 22.49
C GLN A 226 0.91 -2.97 22.91
N VAL A 227 0.58 -3.80 21.93
CA VAL A 227 0.29 -5.23 22.08
C VAL A 227 1.15 -6.05 21.13
N ASP A 228 1.30 -7.35 21.41
CA ASP A 228 2.22 -8.22 20.65
C ASP A 228 1.71 -8.62 19.26
N SER A 229 0.41 -8.51 18.99
CA SER A 229 -0.19 -8.90 17.70
C SER A 229 -1.53 -8.22 17.47
N ALA A 230 -2.05 -8.28 16.24
CA ALA A 230 -3.37 -7.77 15.87
C ALA A 230 -4.52 -8.32 16.73
N THR A 231 -4.36 -9.52 17.30
CA THR A 231 -5.40 -10.19 18.11
C THR A 231 -5.18 -10.05 19.62
N SER A 232 -4.03 -9.52 20.02
CA SER A 232 -3.68 -9.37 21.44
C SER A 232 -4.54 -8.28 22.07
N THR A 233 -5.07 -8.57 23.26
CA THR A 233 -5.85 -7.62 24.07
C THR A 233 -5.10 -7.13 25.31
N THR A 234 -3.94 -7.73 25.58
CA THR A 234 -3.13 -7.44 26.75
C THR A 234 -1.92 -6.62 26.34
N ARG A 235 -1.69 -5.51 27.04
CA ARG A 235 -0.53 -4.66 26.86
C ARG A 235 0.77 -5.45 27.03
N LYS A 236 1.71 -5.22 26.10
CA LYS A 236 3.07 -5.73 26.15
C LYS A 236 3.82 -5.14 27.35
N SER A 237 4.46 -5.96 28.17
CA SER A 237 5.02 -5.52 29.46
C SER A 237 6.09 -4.43 29.36
N ASN A 238 6.83 -4.38 28.25
CA ASN A 238 7.84 -3.36 27.94
C ASN A 238 7.47 -2.58 26.67
N GLY A 239 6.18 -2.57 26.33
CA GLY A 239 5.70 -1.90 25.13
C GLY A 239 5.54 -0.40 25.33
N VAL A 240 5.39 0.29 24.21
CA VAL A 240 5.03 1.70 24.16
C VAL A 240 3.65 1.87 24.81
N TYR A 241 3.53 2.87 25.69
CA TYR A 241 2.34 3.10 26.51
C TYR A 241 2.17 4.58 26.78
N SER A 242 0.98 5.12 26.47
CA SER A 242 0.67 6.54 26.71
C SER A 242 0.43 6.88 28.18
N GLY A 243 0.23 5.87 29.04
CA GLY A 243 -0.21 6.07 30.42
C GLY A 243 -1.64 5.58 30.64
N GLU A 244 -2.15 5.81 31.86
CA GLU A 244 -3.54 5.51 32.21
C GLU A 244 -4.51 6.20 31.25
N SER A 245 -5.72 5.65 31.12
CA SER A 245 -6.74 6.24 30.25
C SER A 245 -7.19 7.61 30.76
N GLU A 246 -7.13 8.62 29.90
CA GLU A 246 -7.52 10.00 30.18
C GLU A 246 -8.41 10.55 29.07
N THR A 247 -9.25 11.54 29.39
CA THR A 247 -10.09 12.24 28.40
C THR A 247 -9.30 13.27 27.57
N THR A 248 -8.06 13.54 27.95
CA THR A 248 -7.15 14.45 27.25
C THR A 248 -5.77 13.81 27.23
N VAL A 249 -5.22 13.57 26.03
CA VAL A 249 -3.90 12.96 25.85
C VAL A 249 -3.08 13.77 24.83
N ASP A 250 -1.79 13.87 25.12
CA ASP A 250 -0.73 14.23 24.17
C ASP A 250 0.35 13.17 24.30
N PHE A 251 0.34 12.18 23.41
CA PHE A 251 1.31 11.11 23.42
C PHE A 251 2.00 11.02 22.08
N ARG A 252 3.33 11.14 22.06
CA ARG A 252 4.12 11.21 20.83
C ARG A 252 5.17 10.11 20.85
N TYR A 253 5.32 9.43 19.72
CA TYR A 253 6.30 8.37 19.57
C TYR A 253 6.92 8.39 18.17
N THR A 254 8.25 8.52 18.12
CA THR A 254 9.03 8.43 16.89
C THR A 254 9.45 6.99 16.65
N PHE A 255 9.06 6.45 15.50
CA PHE A 255 9.41 5.09 15.11
C PHE A 255 10.78 5.09 14.44
N THR A 256 11.72 4.32 14.99
CA THR A 256 13.13 4.33 14.53
C THR A 256 13.57 3.00 13.92
N GLU A 257 12.67 2.02 13.90
CA GLU A 257 12.90 0.69 13.34
C GLU A 257 11.73 0.33 12.43
N ASP A 258 12.00 -0.52 11.43
CA ASP A 258 10.97 -1.09 10.58
C ASP A 258 10.21 -2.15 11.38
N GLU A 259 8.92 -1.91 11.62
CA GLU A 259 8.08 -2.79 12.43
C GLU A 259 6.60 -2.65 12.11
N THR A 260 5.82 -3.67 12.47
CA THR A 260 4.38 -3.52 12.61
C THR A 260 4.05 -3.31 14.08
N PHE A 261 3.53 -2.13 14.39
CA PHE A 261 3.18 -1.72 15.73
C PHE A 261 1.66 -1.84 15.94
N TYR A 262 1.26 -2.84 16.70
CA TYR A 262 -0.13 -3.02 17.12
C TYR A 262 -0.38 -2.32 18.45
N TYR A 263 -1.50 -1.61 18.56
CA TYR A 263 -1.91 -0.97 19.81
C TYR A 263 -3.41 -1.04 20.03
N VAL A 264 -3.80 -0.94 21.29
CA VAL A 264 -5.20 -0.95 21.71
C VAL A 264 -5.49 0.18 22.69
N CYS A 265 -6.76 0.54 22.80
CA CYS A 265 -7.26 1.29 23.92
C CYS A 265 -7.69 0.31 25.00
N GLU A 266 -6.96 0.23 26.12
CA GLU A 266 -7.22 -0.74 27.19
C GLU A 266 -8.67 -0.72 27.73
N PRO A 267 -9.30 0.43 28.03
CA PRO A 267 -10.70 0.42 28.50
C PRO A 267 -11.71 -0.06 27.45
N HIS A 268 -11.34 -0.08 26.16
CA HIS A 268 -12.22 -0.38 25.04
C HIS A 268 -11.74 -1.55 24.18
N VAL A 269 -10.76 -2.32 24.65
CA VAL A 269 -10.18 -3.43 23.89
C VAL A 269 -11.20 -4.53 23.61
N ASP A 270 -12.16 -4.74 24.52
CA ASP A 270 -13.28 -5.68 24.35
C ASP A 270 -14.30 -5.20 23.30
N GLN A 271 -14.27 -3.91 22.94
CA GLN A 271 -15.08 -3.31 21.87
C GLN A 271 -14.27 -3.13 20.57
N ASP A 272 -13.11 -3.78 20.50
CA ASP A 272 -12.23 -3.80 19.33
C ASP A 272 -11.59 -2.44 18.99
N MET A 273 -11.49 -1.53 19.95
CA MET A 273 -10.78 -0.26 19.77
C MET A 273 -9.27 -0.49 19.70
N ARG A 274 -8.76 -0.65 18.48
CA ARG A 274 -7.36 -0.94 18.17
C ARG A 274 -6.87 -0.14 16.98
N GLY A 275 -5.56 -0.08 16.83
CA GLY A 275 -4.93 0.37 15.60
C GLY A 275 -3.65 -0.39 15.30
N VAL A 276 -3.19 -0.20 14.07
CA VAL A 276 -1.92 -0.71 13.58
C VAL A 276 -1.18 0.41 12.88
N ILE A 277 0.11 0.56 13.21
CA ILE A 277 1.06 1.36 12.47
C ILE A 277 2.02 0.41 11.75
N THR A 278 2.13 0.53 10.44
CA THR A 278 3.17 -0.13 9.65
C THR A 278 4.28 0.87 9.41
N VAL A 279 5.47 0.60 9.93
CA VAL A 279 6.64 1.45 9.76
C VAL A 279 7.54 0.84 8.69
N GLY A 280 7.84 1.58 7.63
CA GLY A 280 8.60 1.04 6.51
C GLY A 280 7.82 -0.07 5.79
N ILE A 281 8.40 -1.26 5.66
CA ILE A 281 7.70 -2.44 5.09
C ILE A 281 6.88 -3.21 6.13
N GLY A 282 7.10 -2.96 7.42
CA GLY A 282 6.52 -3.70 8.52
C GLY A 282 7.19 -5.06 8.75
N THR A 283 6.89 -5.68 9.89
CA THR A 283 7.33 -7.06 10.15
C THR A 283 6.40 -8.03 9.44
N VAL A 284 6.89 -8.68 8.39
CA VAL A 284 6.22 -9.85 7.81
C VAL A 284 6.25 -10.97 8.86
N GLU A 285 5.10 -11.25 9.49
CA GLU A 285 4.93 -12.52 10.21
C GLU A 285 5.02 -13.64 9.18
N THR A 286 6.22 -14.21 8.98
CA THR A 286 6.34 -15.44 8.22
C THR A 286 5.56 -16.51 8.96
N PRO A 287 4.54 -17.15 8.35
CA PRO A 287 3.93 -18.32 8.96
C PRO A 287 5.03 -19.35 9.13
N ASP A 288 5.25 -19.81 10.36
CA ASP A 288 6.12 -20.95 10.65
C ASP A 288 5.63 -22.14 9.83
N LYS A 289 6.26 -22.38 8.67
CA LYS A 289 6.05 -23.60 7.89
C LYS A 289 6.85 -24.74 8.52
N SER A 290 6.63 -24.99 9.81
CA SER A 290 6.86 -26.30 10.39
C SER A 290 5.56 -27.10 10.24
N ASN A 291 5.53 -27.96 9.22
CA ASN A 291 4.94 -29.30 9.18
C ASN A 291 4.34 -29.66 7.79
N ASP A 292 5.08 -30.56 7.13
CA ASP A 292 4.57 -31.78 6.50
C ASP A 292 3.50 -31.68 5.40
N ALA A 293 3.98 -31.60 4.15
CA ALA A 293 3.33 -32.23 3.01
C ALA A 293 4.31 -33.18 2.29
N PRO A 294 3.96 -34.46 2.02
CA PRO A 294 4.90 -35.46 1.52
C PRO A 294 5.01 -35.47 -0.02
N GLY A 295 6.26 -35.51 -0.52
CA GLY A 295 6.61 -35.80 -1.92
C GLY A 295 6.55 -34.56 -2.83
N PHE A 296 7.54 -34.21 -3.65
CA PHE A 296 8.55 -35.01 -4.34
C PHE A 296 9.86 -34.23 -4.39
N GLY A 297 10.97 -34.94 -4.16
CA GLY A 297 12.30 -34.34 -4.15
C GLY A 297 12.82 -33.95 -5.52
N LEU A 298 13.66 -32.92 -5.52
CA LEU A 298 14.90 -32.85 -6.28
C LEU A 298 15.80 -31.81 -5.62
N ALA A 299 16.66 -32.29 -4.72
CA ALA A 299 17.75 -31.52 -4.18
C ALA A 299 18.82 -31.32 -5.27
N ILE A 300 18.97 -30.10 -5.76
CA ILE A 300 20.16 -29.69 -6.52
C ILE A 300 21.13 -29.05 -5.52
N THR A 301 22.02 -29.86 -4.97
CA THR A 301 23.15 -29.40 -4.19
C THR A 301 24.29 -29.00 -5.14
N MET A 302 24.42 -27.70 -5.42
CA MET A 302 25.59 -27.14 -6.09
C MET A 302 26.79 -27.22 -5.16
N SER A 303 27.68 -28.18 -5.44
CA SER A 303 28.94 -28.41 -4.74
C SER A 303 30.03 -27.52 -5.35
N ALA A 304 30.51 -26.54 -4.60
CA ALA A 304 31.75 -25.82 -4.89
C ALA A 304 32.78 -26.14 -3.81
N LEU A 305 33.58 -27.19 -4.01
CA LEU A 305 34.76 -27.47 -3.18
C LEU A 305 36.03 -27.20 -4.01
N LEU A 306 36.66 -26.07 -3.73
CA LEU A 306 38.04 -25.78 -4.13
C LEU A 306 38.99 -26.82 -3.49
N LEU A 307 39.77 -27.53 -4.31
CA LEU A 307 40.93 -28.27 -3.83
C LEU A 307 42.20 -27.78 -4.56
N GLY A 308 42.92 -26.90 -3.87
CA GLY A 308 44.35 -26.70 -4.10
C GLY A 308 45.13 -27.40 -3.00
N LEU A 309 46.09 -28.25 -3.37
CA LEU A 309 47.49 -28.22 -2.90
C LEU A 309 48.24 -29.49 -3.29
N MET A 310 49.45 -29.26 -3.77
CA MET A 310 50.49 -30.23 -4.11
C MET A 310 50.90 -31.09 -2.90
N PHE A 311 51.42 -32.30 -3.12
CA PHE A 311 52.81 -32.67 -2.80
C PHE A 311 53.13 -34.14 -3.19
N ASN A 312 54.03 -34.26 -4.16
CA ASN A 312 55.27 -35.05 -4.20
C ASN A 312 55.35 -36.49 -3.64
N SER A 313 55.80 -37.39 -4.53
CA SER A 313 56.69 -38.55 -4.37
C SER A 313 56.58 -39.44 -3.12
N ARG A 314 56.42 -40.74 -3.35
CA ARG A 314 57.49 -41.75 -3.14
C ARG A 314 57.08 -43.13 -3.66
N ARG A 315 57.95 -43.69 -4.52
CA ARG A 315 58.13 -45.14 -4.71
C ARG A 315 58.32 -45.81 -3.34
N GLN A 316 57.71 -46.97 -3.12
CA GLN A 316 58.36 -48.23 -2.67
C GLN A 316 57.47 -49.43 -3.04
N ASP A 317 57.98 -50.24 -3.96
CA ASP A 317 58.17 -51.70 -3.96
C ASP A 317 57.24 -52.66 -3.18
N MET A 318 57.13 -53.87 -3.78
CA MET A 318 56.72 -55.20 -3.26
C MET A 318 55.22 -55.51 -3.39
N GLU A 319 54.72 -56.52 -4.10
CA GLU A 319 55.24 -57.70 -4.85
C GLU A 319 54.43 -57.90 -6.14
#